data_AF-A0A2P9HF12-F1
#
_entry.id   AF-A0A2P9HF12-F1
#
_cell.length_a   1.000
_cell.length_b   1.000
_cell.length_c   1.000
_cell.angle_alpha   90.00
_cell.angle_beta   90.00
_cell.angle_gamma   90.00
#
_symmetry.space_group_name_H-M   'P 1'
#
loop_
_entity.id
_entity.type
_entity.pdbx_description
1 polymer ?
#
loop_
_entity_poly.entity_id
_entity_poly.type
_entity_poly.pdbx_seq_one_letter_code
_entity_poly.pdbx_strand_id
1 'polypeptide(L)' 'MLALDGRVDYKMLRHQLVSEHDFQTAMRLSGCRNEADIRIATLEPNGHIMIETRNGNWS' A
#
# COMPACT_ATOMS: atom_id res chain seq x y z
N MET A 1 6.64 6.89 -0.40
CA MET A 1 6.02 6.00 0.61
C MET A 1 4.53 6.29 0.60
N LEU A 2 3.70 5.27 0.39
CA LEU A 2 2.26 5.41 0.15
C LEU A 2 1.42 5.24 1.42
N ALA A 3 1.88 4.42 2.36
CA ALA A 3 1.25 4.25 3.67
C ALA A 3 2.31 3.87 4.71
N LEU A 4 2.07 4.23 5.97
CA LEU A 4 2.91 3.86 7.11
C LEU A 4 2.04 3.73 8.36
N ASP A 5 2.27 2.67 9.13
CA ASP A 5 1.61 2.40 10.42
C ASP A 5 0.09 2.59 10.39
N GLY A 6 -0.55 1.99 9.39
CA GLY A 6 -1.99 1.98 9.26
C GLY A 6 -2.60 3.26 8.68
N ARG A 7 -1.78 4.18 8.15
CA ARG A 7 -2.23 5.44 7.55
C ARG A 7 -1.78 5.56 6.11
N VAL A 8 -2.74 5.74 5.21
CA VAL A 8 -2.49 5.98 3.79
C VAL A 8 -2.28 7.47 3.53
N ASP A 9 -1.24 7.80 2.78
CA ASP A 9 -1.01 9.15 2.25
C ASP A 9 -1.69 9.29 0.88
N TYR A 10 -2.97 9.65 0.90
CA TYR A 10 -3.74 9.88 -0.33
C TYR A 10 -3.20 11.05 -1.19
N LYS A 11 -2.41 11.97 -0.62
CA LYS A 11 -1.74 13.00 -1.43
C LYS A 11 -0.59 12.36 -2.20
N MET A 12 0.19 11.50 -1.55
CA MET A 12 1.28 10.78 -2.21
C MET A 12 0.76 9.80 -3.26
N LEU A 13 -0.35 9.09 -3.02
CA LEU A 13 -0.99 8.25 -4.04
C LEU A 13 -1.23 9.05 -5.34
N ARG A 14 -1.88 10.21 -5.23
CA ARG A 14 -2.13 11.10 -6.37
C ARG A 14 -0.83 11.62 -7.00
N HIS A 15 0.16 12.00 -6.19
CA HIS A 15 1.44 12.48 -6.69
C HIS A 15 2.18 11.41 -7.50
N GLN A 16 2.04 10.15 -7.10
CA GLN A 16 2.66 9.00 -7.75
C GLN A 16 1.77 8.36 -8.84
N LEU A 17 0.66 9.02 -9.21
CA LEU A 17 -0.33 8.52 -10.17
C LEU A 17 -0.92 7.15 -9.81
N VAL A 18 -0.92 6.81 -8.53
CA VAL A 18 -1.55 5.60 -8.00
C VAL A 18 -3.01 5.90 -7.71
N SER A 19 -3.93 5.18 -8.37
CA SER A 19 -5.34 5.29 -8.04
C SER A 19 -5.66 4.58 -6.73
N GLU A 20 -6.73 5.00 -6.05
CA GLU A 20 -7.20 4.32 -4.85
C GLU A 20 -7.59 2.85 -5.14
N HIS A 21 -8.12 2.58 -6.34
CA HIS A 21 -8.45 1.23 -6.78
C HIS A 21 -7.21 0.34 -6.91
N ASP A 22 -6.12 0.86 -7.48
CA ASP A 22 -4.86 0.10 -7.62
C ASP A 22 -4.24 -0.18 -6.26
N PHE A 23 -4.27 0.80 -5.36
CA PHE A 23 -3.81 0.62 -3.99
C PHE A 23 -4.62 -0.44 -3.24
N GLN A 24 -5.96 -0.38 -3.32
CA GLN A 24 -6.84 -1.40 -2.73
C GLN A 24 -6.62 -2.78 -3.35
N THR A 25 -6.30 -2.85 -4.64
CA THR A 25 -5.97 -4.11 -5.33
C THR A 25 -4.69 -4.71 -4.77
N ALA A 26 -3.63 -3.90 -4.60
CA ALA A 26 -2.38 -4.34 -3.98
C ALA A 26 -2.57 -4.80 -2.52
N MET A 27 -3.41 -4.10 -1.75
CA MET A 27 -3.80 -4.56 -0.41
C MET A 27 -4.46 -5.95 -0.46
N ARG A 28 -5.40 -6.18 -1.37
CA ARG A 28 -6.06 -7.50 -1.49
C ARG A 28 -5.07 -8.59 -1.90
N LEU A 29 -4.18 -8.32 -2.85
CA LEU A 29 -3.17 -9.28 -3.31
C LEU A 29 -2.16 -9.64 -2.22
N SER A 30 -1.84 -8.70 -1.32
CA SER A 30 -1.01 -8.93 -0.13
C SER A 30 -1.75 -9.57 1.06
N GLY A 31 -3.05 -9.85 0.91
CA GLY A 31 -3.88 -10.37 1.99
C GLY A 31 -4.23 -9.34 3.06
N CYS A 32 -3.94 -8.06 2.82
CA CYS A 32 -4.31 -6.94 3.69
C CYS A 32 -5.75 -6.49 3.41
N ARG A 33 -6.66 -6.69 4.38
CA ARG A 33 -8.09 -6.34 4.23
C ARG A 33 -8.42 -4.94 4.74
N ASN A 34 -7.59 -4.38 5.62
CA ASN A 34 -7.80 -3.11 6.27
C ASN A 34 -6.51 -2.30 6.24
N GLU A 35 -6.59 -1.02 5.88
CA GLU A 35 -5.43 -0.13 5.84
C GLU A 35 -4.71 -0.09 7.19
N ALA A 36 -5.43 -0.22 8.31
CA ALA A 36 -4.87 -0.24 9.65
C ALA A 36 -3.86 -1.38 9.89
N ASP A 37 -3.93 -2.45 9.10
CA ASP A 37 -3.04 -3.61 9.18
C ASP A 37 -1.75 -3.41 8.37
N ILE A 38 -1.63 -2.33 7.61
CA ILE A 38 -0.43 -1.97 6.86
C ILE A 38 0.65 -1.52 7.84
N ARG A 39 1.84 -2.12 7.74
CA ARG A 39 3.06 -1.60 8.37
C ARG A 39 3.69 -0.54 7.49
N ILE A 40 3.96 -0.88 6.23
CA ILE A 40 4.47 0.07 5.23
C ILE A 40 3.93 -0.29 3.84
N ALA A 41 3.69 0.73 3.03
CA ALA A 41 3.42 0.58 1.61
C ALA A 41 4.34 1.50 0.79
N THR A 42 4.94 0.97 -0.27
CA THR A 42 5.81 1.73 -1.19
C THR A 42 5.40 1.51 -2.63
N LEU A 43 5.72 2.48 -3.48
CA LEU A 43 5.68 2.31 -4.92
C LEU A 43 7.12 2.04 -5.37
N GLU A 44 7.34 0.89 -5.97
CA GLU A 44 8.62 0.50 -6.55
C GLU A 44 8.82 1.22 -7.91
N PRO A 45 10.07 1.41 -8.37
CA PRO A 45 10.35 2.11 -9.63
C PRO A 45 9.71 1.49 -10.88
N ASN A 46 9.37 0.20 -10.80
CA ASN A 46 8.67 -0.54 -11.87
C ASN A 46 7.14 -0.36 -11.83
N GLY A 47 6.61 0.45 -10.91
CA GLY A 47 5.18 0.70 -10.74
C GLY A 47 4.45 -0.32 -9.86
N HIS A 48 5.15 -1.31 -9.29
CA HIS A 48 4.53 -2.24 -8.35
C HIS A 48 4.33 -1.60 -6.98
N ILE A 49 3.14 -1.76 -6.41
CA ILE A 49 2.84 -1.36 -5.04
C ILE A 49 3.19 -2.54 -4.14
N MET A 50 4.19 -2.36 -3.28
CA MET A 50 4.57 -3.32 -2.26
C MET A 50 3.82 -2.99 -0.96
N ILE A 51 3.21 -4.00 -0.34
CA ILE A 51 2.52 -3.88 0.95
C ILE A 51 3.20 -4.83 1.94
N GLU A 52 3.73 -4.29 3.03
CA GLU A 52 4.11 -5.07 4.21
C GLU A 52 3.02 -4.90 5.27
N THR A 53 2.54 -6.03 5.79
CA THR A 53 1.51 -6.06 6.82
C THR A 53 2.12 -6.26 8.21
N ARG A 54 1.40 -5.83 9.26
CA ARG A 54 1.87 -5.93 10.65
C ARG A 54 2.11 -7.36 11.14
N ASN A 55 1.49 -8.36 10.51
CA ASN A 55 1.67 -9.77 10.85
C ASN A 55 2.89 -10.41 10.14
N GLY A 56 3.66 -9.63 9.36
CA GLY A 56 4.86 -10.10 8.67
C GLY A 56 4.61 -10.72 7.30
N ASN A 57 3.39 -10.67 6.76
CA ASN A 57 3.14 -11.05 5.37
C ASN A 57 3.63 -9.94 4.43
N TRP A 58 4.31 -10.37 3.37
CA TRP A 58 4.89 -9.54 2.32
C TRP A 58 4.41 -10.04 0.95
N SER A 59 4.14 -9.11 0.04
CA SER A 59 3.71 -9.37 -1.35
C SER A 59 4.76 -8.94 -2.36
#